data_AF-A0A5R2N5H2-F1
#
_entry.id   AF-A0A5R2N5H2-F1
#
_cell.length_a   1.000
_cell.length_b   1.000
_cell.length_c   1.000
_cell.angle_alpha   90.00
_cell.angle_beta   90.00
_cell.angle_gamma   90.00
#
_symmetry.space_group_name_H-M   'P 1'
#
loop_
_entity.id
_entity.type
_entity.pdbx_description
1 polymer ?
#
loop_
_entity_poly.entity_id
_entity_poly.type
_entity_poly.pdbx_seq_one_letter_code
_entity_poly.pdbx_strand_id
1 'polypeptide(L)'
;MLYVEIATVVVLICVNGLLSMSELAIVSSRPARLKAMIDRNVKGAGRALALGSNPGKFLSSVQIGITLVGVLSGAFSGATLGQRLAQYLASTGIRETIADPLGVGIVVAIITYASLIIGELVPK
;
A
#
# COMPACT_ATOMS: atom_id res chain seq x y z
N MET A 1 3.69 -22.23 0.58
CA MET A 1 2.52 -22.44 -0.29
C MET A 1 2.28 -21.15 -1.06
N LEU A 2 2.51 -21.14 -2.37
CA LEU A 2 2.50 -19.93 -3.22
C LEU A 2 1.24 -19.05 -3.03
N TYR A 3 0.08 -19.68 -2.80
CA TYR A 3 -1.18 -18.99 -2.54
C TYR A 3 -1.14 -18.08 -1.31
N VAL A 4 -0.41 -18.46 -0.24
CA VAL A 4 -0.28 -17.65 0.97
C VAL A 4 0.60 -16.42 0.70
N GLU A 5 1.66 -16.58 -0.11
CA GLU A 5 2.56 -15.49 -0.50
C GLU A 5 1.79 -14.44 -1.32
N ILE A 6 1.02 -14.89 -2.32
CA ILE A 6 0.17 -14.02 -3.14
C ILE A 6 -0.92 -13.36 -2.30
N ALA A 7 -1.62 -14.12 -1.43
CA ALA A 7 -2.65 -13.56 -0.57
C ALA A 7 -2.09 -12.48 0.37
N THR A 8 -0.89 -12.69 0.92
CA THR A 8 -0.21 -11.69 1.78
C THR A 8 0.08 -10.41 1.00
N VAL A 9 0.62 -10.50 -0.22
CA VAL A 9 0.87 -9.33 -1.08
C VAL A 9 -0.43 -8.61 -1.41
N VAL A 10 -1.49 -9.34 -1.76
CA VAL A 10 -2.81 -8.74 -2.06
C VAL A 10 -3.37 -8.00 -0.84
N VAL A 11 -3.32 -8.61 0.35
CA VAL A 11 -3.77 -7.96 1.59
C VAL A 11 -2.97 -6.70 1.86
N LEU A 12 -1.64 -6.73 1.70
CA LEU A 12 -0.79 -5.55 1.87
C LEU A 12 -1.16 -4.44 0.90
N ILE A 13 -1.38 -4.73 -0.38
CA ILE A 13 -1.84 -3.75 -1.38
C ILE A 13 -3.19 -3.15 -0.98
N CYS A 14 -4.15 -3.98 -0.53
CA CYS A 14 -5.46 -3.50 -0.07
C CYS A 14 -5.34 -2.58 1.15
N VAL A 15 -4.49 -2.93 2.13
CA VAL A 15 -4.26 -2.08 3.31
C VAL A 15 -3.62 -0.76 2.90
N ASN A 16 -2.65 -0.77 1.98
CA ASN A 16 -2.06 0.46 1.42
C ASN A 16 -3.15 1.34 0.77
N GLY A 17 -3.99 0.71 -0.06
CA GLY A 17 -5.16 1.33 -0.70
C GLY A 17 -6.08 2.05 0.27
N LEU A 18 -6.48 1.37 1.34
CA LEU A 18 -7.37 1.91 2.36
C LEU A 18 -6.73 3.09 3.11
N LEU A 19 -5.44 3.00 3.43
CA LEU A 19 -4.69 4.06 4.08
C LEU A 19 -4.59 5.30 3.19
N SER A 20 -4.21 5.13 1.92
CA SER A 20 -4.11 6.22 0.94
C SER A 20 -5.46 6.91 0.70
N MET A 21 -6.53 6.12 0.57
CA MET A 21 -7.90 6.65 0.45
C MET A 21 -8.31 7.48 1.67
N SER A 22 -7.94 7.02 2.87
CA SER A 22 -8.29 7.70 4.12
C SER A 22 -7.55 9.03 4.29
N GLU A 23 -6.26 9.07 3.91
CA GLU A 23 -5.47 10.31 3.83
C GLU A 23 -6.16 11.34 2.92
N LEU A 24 -6.50 10.95 1.70
CA LEU A 24 -7.13 11.86 0.76
C LEU A 24 -8.56 12.23 1.13
N ALA A 25 -9.34 11.33 1.70
CA ALA A 25 -10.67 11.65 2.18
C ALA A 25 -10.60 12.80 3.20
N ILE A 26 -9.59 12.80 4.08
CA ILE A 26 -9.34 13.89 5.05
C ILE A 26 -8.83 15.15 4.35
N VAL A 27 -7.85 15.05 3.44
CA VAL A 27 -7.28 16.21 2.74
C VAL A 27 -8.28 16.91 1.83
N SER A 28 -9.18 16.16 1.18
CA SER A 28 -10.17 16.66 0.24
C SER A 28 -11.49 17.11 0.90
N SER A 29 -11.75 16.71 2.15
CA SER A 29 -13.01 17.04 2.80
C SER A 29 -13.05 18.50 3.27
N ARG A 30 -14.02 19.25 2.74
CA ARG A 30 -14.23 20.65 3.09
C ARG A 30 -14.91 20.77 4.47
N PRO A 31 -14.36 21.56 5.41
CA PRO A 31 -14.96 21.75 6.73
C PRO A 31 -16.41 22.24 6.69
N ALA A 32 -16.76 23.06 5.70
CA ALA A 32 -18.12 23.56 5.50
C ALA A 32 -19.14 22.45 5.19
N ARG A 33 -18.77 21.43 4.39
CA ARG A 33 -19.64 20.27 4.12
C ARG A 33 -19.79 19.39 5.35
N LEU A 34 -18.71 19.19 6.11
CA LEU A 34 -18.73 18.42 7.35
C LEU A 34 -19.62 19.05 8.42
N LYS A 35 -19.56 20.38 8.59
CA LYS A 35 -20.47 21.12 9.49
C LYS A 35 -21.94 20.92 9.09
N ALA A 36 -22.27 21.06 7.81
CA ALA A 36 -23.63 20.80 7.32
C ALA A 36 -24.09 19.35 7.55
N MET A 37 -23.19 18.36 7.57
CA MET A 37 -23.50 16.97 7.90
C MET A 37 -23.72 16.75 9.40
N ILE A 38 -23.04 17.51 10.26
CA ILE A 38 -23.30 17.54 11.71
C ILE A 38 -24.70 18.09 11.99
N ASP A 39 -25.07 19.18 11.31
CA ASP A 39 -26.40 19.80 11.43
C ASP A 39 -27.52 18.83 10.98
N ARG A 40 -27.21 17.92 10.05
CA ARG A 40 -28.10 16.83 9.59
C ARG A 40 -28.02 15.57 10.45
N ASN A 41 -27.35 15.61 11.60
CA ASN A 41 -27.21 14.51 12.55
C ASN A 41 -26.56 13.24 11.94
N VAL A 42 -25.67 13.42 10.94
CA VAL A 42 -24.95 12.30 10.31
C VAL A 42 -23.88 11.78 11.27
N LYS A 43 -23.98 10.49 11.62
CA LYS A 43 -23.02 9.83 12.49
C LYS A 43 -21.62 9.87 11.88
N GLY A 44 -20.62 10.25 12.68
CA GLY A 44 -19.21 10.32 12.25
C GLY A 44 -18.77 11.66 11.66
N ALA A 45 -19.69 12.55 11.26
CA ALA A 45 -19.32 13.87 10.69
C ALA A 45 -18.53 14.74 11.68
N GLY A 46 -18.88 14.70 12.97
CA GLY A 46 -18.13 15.41 14.02
C GLY A 46 -16.71 14.90 14.20
N ARG A 47 -16.49 13.57 14.12
CA ARG A 47 -15.15 12.97 14.20
C ARG A 47 -14.30 13.32 12.98
N ALA A 48 -14.89 13.28 11.78
CA ALA A 48 -14.21 13.67 10.56
C ALA A 48 -13.85 15.16 10.55
N LEU A 49 -14.71 16.04 11.08
CA LEU A 49 -14.40 17.47 11.25
C LEU A 49 -13.26 17.68 12.26
N ALA A 50 -13.25 16.96 13.38
CA ALA A 50 -12.16 17.01 14.35
C ALA A 50 -10.83 16.55 13.74
N LEU A 51 -10.82 15.43 13.01
CA LEU A 51 -9.63 14.95 12.29
C LEU A 51 -9.17 15.96 11.22
N GLY A 52 -10.08 16.49 10.41
CA GLY A 52 -9.76 17.46 9.35
C GLY A 52 -9.29 18.82 9.88
N SER A 53 -9.65 19.19 11.12
CA SER A 53 -9.17 20.42 11.75
C SER A 53 -7.71 20.35 12.23
N ASN A 54 -7.22 19.15 12.50
CA ASN A 54 -5.83 18.88 12.88
C ASN A 54 -5.33 17.61 12.18
N PRO A 55 -5.17 17.65 10.84
CA PRO A 55 -4.88 16.45 10.07
C PRO A 55 -3.48 15.91 10.34
N GLY A 56 -2.57 16.72 10.88
CA GLY A 56 -1.16 16.37 11.10
C GLY A 56 -0.96 15.02 11.81
N LYS A 57 -1.60 14.80 12.97
CA LYS A 57 -1.43 13.52 13.69
C LYS A 57 -1.98 12.33 12.91
N PHE A 58 -3.12 12.49 12.24
CA PHE A 58 -3.73 11.43 11.44
C PHE A 58 -2.89 11.09 10.21
N LEU A 59 -2.50 12.11 9.44
CA LEU A 59 -1.65 11.98 8.26
C LEU A 59 -0.31 11.34 8.60
N SER A 60 0.35 11.77 9.68
CA SER A 60 1.60 11.13 10.11
C SER A 60 1.41 9.65 10.46
N SER A 61 0.33 9.26 11.14
CA SER A 61 0.06 7.85 11.44
C SER A 61 -0.24 7.03 10.18
N VAL A 62 -1.04 7.57 9.26
CA VAL A 62 -1.36 6.93 7.98
C VAL A 62 -0.09 6.74 7.14
N GLN A 63 0.76 7.76 7.06
CA GLN A 63 2.00 7.71 6.31
C GLN A 63 3.01 6.70 6.89
N ILE A 64 3.09 6.57 8.22
CA ILE A 64 3.84 5.49 8.87
C ILE A 64 3.27 4.12 8.45
N GLY A 65 1.94 3.99 8.41
CA GLY A 65 1.27 2.79 7.92
C GLY A 65 1.61 2.45 6.47
N ILE A 66 1.54 3.42 5.57
CA ILE A 66 1.91 3.27 4.15
C ILE A 66 3.37 2.82 4.01
N THR A 67 4.27 3.45 4.77
CA THR A 67 5.69 3.10 4.78
C THR A 67 5.91 1.68 5.27
N LEU A 68 5.28 1.29 6.38
CA LEU A 68 5.38 -0.05 6.95
C LEU A 68 4.88 -1.11 5.96
N VAL A 69 3.74 -0.88 5.32
CA VAL A 69 3.20 -1.77 4.30
C VAL A 69 4.13 -1.86 3.09
N GLY A 70 4.73 -0.75 2.66
CA GLY A 70 5.73 -0.74 1.59
C GLY A 70 6.96 -1.58 1.92
N VAL A 71 7.52 -1.44 3.13
CA VAL A 71 8.67 -2.22 3.59
C VAL A 71 8.33 -3.70 3.68
N LEU A 72 7.18 -4.06 4.26
CA LEU A 72 6.73 -5.44 4.37
C LEU A 72 6.49 -6.07 2.99
N SER A 73 5.82 -5.35 2.09
CA SER A 73 5.62 -5.79 0.70
C SER A 73 6.95 -6.02 0.01
N GLY A 74 7.90 -5.09 0.10
CA GLY A 74 9.22 -5.24 -0.51
C GLY A 74 10.01 -6.44 0.04
N ALA A 75 10.03 -6.60 1.36
CA ALA A 75 10.70 -7.71 2.03
C ALA A 75 10.09 -9.07 1.64
N PHE A 76 8.75 -9.19 1.67
CA PHE A 76 8.05 -10.40 1.24
C PHE A 76 8.29 -10.69 -0.25
N SER A 77 8.22 -9.67 -1.09
CA SER A 77 8.41 -9.78 -2.54
C SER A 77 9.78 -10.35 -2.89
N GLY A 78 10.84 -9.83 -2.29
CA GLY A 78 12.20 -10.29 -2.56
C GLY A 78 12.47 -11.69 -2.02
N ALA A 79 12.10 -11.94 -0.75
CA ALA A 79 12.43 -13.20 -0.07
C ALA A 79 11.61 -14.41 -0.56
N THR A 80 10.44 -14.20 -1.16
CA THR A 80 9.57 -15.30 -1.60
C THR A 80 9.48 -15.40 -3.11
N LEU A 81 8.73 -14.50 -3.73
CA LEU A 81 8.47 -14.48 -5.16
C LEU A 81 9.76 -14.18 -5.97
N GLY A 82 10.64 -13.31 -5.45
CA GLY A 82 11.92 -12.96 -6.05
C GLY A 82 12.85 -14.15 -6.18
N GLN A 83 13.03 -14.92 -5.10
CA GLN A 83 13.81 -16.16 -5.11
C GLN A 83 13.21 -17.23 -6.03
N ARG A 84 11.88 -17.36 -6.10
CA ARG A 84 11.23 -18.28 -7.04
C ARG A 84 11.51 -17.91 -8.49
N LEU A 85 11.43 -16.62 -8.83
CA LEU A 85 11.75 -16.14 -10.17
C LEU A 85 13.24 -16.33 -10.47
N ALA A 86 14.13 -16.07 -9.50
CA ALA A 86 15.56 -16.32 -9.64
C ALA A 86 15.87 -17.79 -9.94
N GLN A 87 15.24 -18.74 -9.23
CA GLN A 87 15.38 -20.17 -9.50
C GLN A 87 14.88 -20.55 -10.90
N TYR A 88 13.76 -19.97 -11.32
CA TYR A 88 13.25 -20.16 -12.68
C TYR A 88 14.23 -19.64 -13.74
N LEU A 89 14.79 -18.45 -13.55
CA LEU A 89 15.83 -17.89 -14.44
C LEU A 89 17.12 -18.72 -14.44
N ALA A 90 17.53 -19.27 -13.30
CA ALA A 90 18.68 -20.17 -13.24
C ALA A 90 18.42 -21.45 -14.05
N SER A 91 17.18 -21.97 -14.02
CA SER A 91 16.79 -23.16 -14.78
C SER A 91 16.77 -22.97 -16.30
N THR A 92 16.70 -21.72 -16.80
CA THR A 92 16.77 -21.40 -18.24
C THR A 92 18.20 -21.18 -18.74
N GLY A 93 19.21 -21.40 -17.90
CA GLY A 93 20.64 -21.33 -18.25
C GLY A 93 21.31 -20.00 -17.91
N ILE A 94 20.63 -19.09 -17.20
CA ILE A 94 21.24 -17.87 -16.67
C ILE A 94 22.12 -18.21 -15.47
N ARG A 95 23.33 -17.66 -15.39
CA ARG A 95 24.21 -17.81 -14.22
C ARG A 95 23.50 -17.34 -12.96
N GLU A 96 23.58 -18.11 -11.88
CA GLU A 96 22.96 -17.79 -10.58
C GLU A 96 23.34 -16.40 -10.05
N THR A 97 24.59 -15.97 -10.27
CA THR A 97 25.11 -14.65 -9.88
C THR A 97 24.35 -13.49 -10.51
N ILE A 98 23.70 -13.74 -11.65
CA ILE A 98 22.87 -12.77 -12.38
C ILE A 98 21.38 -13.07 -12.12
N ALA A 99 20.99 -14.35 -12.10
CA ALA A 99 19.60 -14.77 -11.93
C ALA A 99 19.00 -14.29 -10.60
N ASP A 100 19.78 -14.29 -9.51
CA ASP A 100 19.31 -13.90 -8.18
C ASP A 100 18.94 -12.41 -8.08
N PRO A 101 19.84 -11.44 -8.34
CA PRO A 101 19.48 -10.02 -8.30
C PRO A 101 18.44 -9.65 -9.37
N LEU A 102 18.42 -10.35 -10.50
CA LEU A 102 17.51 -10.06 -11.61
C LEU A 102 16.08 -10.59 -11.32
N GLY A 103 15.96 -11.78 -10.73
CA GLY A 103 14.69 -12.34 -10.27
C GLY A 103 14.07 -11.51 -9.14
N VAL A 104 14.88 -11.18 -8.12
CA VAL A 104 14.44 -10.29 -7.02
C VAL A 104 14.07 -8.91 -7.56
N GLY A 105 14.91 -8.31 -8.40
CA GLY A 105 14.67 -6.99 -8.97
C GLY A 105 13.38 -6.89 -9.79
N ILE A 106 13.12 -7.85 -10.67
CA ILE A 106 11.90 -7.87 -11.48
C ILE A 106 10.66 -8.01 -10.60
N VAL A 107 10.67 -8.92 -9.63
CA VAL A 107 9.51 -9.14 -8.75
C VAL A 107 9.25 -7.93 -7.88
N VAL A 108 10.29 -7.36 -7.28
CA VAL A 108 10.17 -6.12 -6.49
C VAL A 108 9.64 -5.00 -7.36
N ALA A 109 10.12 -4.82 -8.59
CA ALA A 109 9.62 -3.80 -9.50
C ALA A 109 8.13 -3.99 -9.83
N ILE A 110 7.70 -5.20 -10.16
CA ILE A 110 6.29 -5.51 -10.47
C ILE A 110 5.39 -5.27 -9.26
N ILE A 111 5.78 -5.75 -8.08
CA ILE A 111 4.95 -5.60 -6.88
C ILE A 111 4.93 -4.16 -6.40
N THR A 112 6.07 -3.45 -6.48
CA THR A 112 6.13 -2.02 -6.19
C THR A 112 5.23 -1.24 -7.15
N TYR A 113 5.27 -1.54 -8.45
CA TYR A 113 4.41 -0.93 -9.44
C TYR A 113 2.91 -1.20 -9.17
N ALA A 114 2.55 -2.46 -8.90
CA ALA A 114 1.18 -2.82 -8.55
C ALA A 114 0.72 -2.14 -7.25
N SER A 115 1.57 -2.06 -6.23
CA SER A 115 1.27 -1.40 -4.96
C SER A 115 1.12 0.11 -5.15
N LEU A 116 1.96 0.75 -5.96
CA LEU A 116 1.86 2.18 -6.25
C LEU A 116 0.61 2.49 -7.06
N ILE A 117 0.30 1.72 -8.10
CA ILE A 117 -0.89 2.00 -8.92
C ILE A 117 -2.17 1.65 -8.16
N ILE A 118 -2.30 0.42 -7.68
CA ILE A 118 -3.54 -0.08 -7.09
C ILE A 118 -3.70 0.42 -5.65
N GLY A 119 -2.61 0.47 -4.89
CA GLY A 119 -2.61 0.87 -3.48
C GLY A 119 -2.49 2.38 -3.26
N GLU A 120 -1.98 3.15 -4.22
CA GLU A 120 -1.77 4.60 -4.01
C GLU A 120 -2.42 5.46 -5.09
N LEU A 121 -2.25 5.15 -6.38
CA LEU A 121 -2.71 6.01 -7.47
C LEU A 121 -4.22 5.92 -7.73
N VAL A 122 -4.81 4.73 -7.64
CA VAL A 122 -6.26 4.51 -7.86
C VAL A 122 -7.11 5.11 -6.73
N PRO A 123 -6.72 5.01 -5.46
CA PRO A 123 -7.39 5.73 -4.38
C PRO A 123 -7.19 7.25 -4.43
N LYS A 124 -6.17 7.73 -5.15
CA LYS A 124 -5.83 9.15 -5.27
C LYS A 124 -6.55 9.91 -6.36
#